data_AF-A0A1T5MKS9-F1
#
_entry.id   AF-A0A1T5MKS9-F1
#
_cell.length_a   1.000
_cell.length_b   1.000
_cell.length_c   1.000
_cell.angle_alpha   90.00
_cell.angle_beta   90.00
_cell.angle_gamma   90.00
#
_symmetry.space_group_name_H-M   'P 1'
#
loop_
_entity.id
_entity.type
_entity.pdbx_description
1 polymer ?
#
loop_
_entity_poly.entity_id
_entity_poly.type
_entity_poly.pdbx_seq_one_letter_code
_entity_poly.pdbx_strand_id
1 'polypeptide(L)'
;MKYLRLSIALCMVMFALSAKAQTTNYHVYSLFVINIAKYSSWPVQNGEMQITVLGKSKIFEELLKQNGKIVNGSIVKVSQVDNVTAIDLPHILYIADGKSGALDDVLKSLQGKPVIIICEREGLFKKGAGFSFVVMENSTLRFDINNTELDKRQIKVSKNLSALANQSI
;
A
#
# COMPACT_ATOMS: atom_id res chain seq x y z
N MET A 1 39.05 -10.11 43.39
CA MET A 1 38.43 -10.83 42.24
C MET A 1 36.91 -10.99 42.31
N LYS A 2 36.23 -10.77 43.45
CA LYS A 2 34.74 -10.79 43.53
C LYS A 2 34.06 -9.59 42.86
N TYR A 3 34.65 -8.38 42.96
CA TYR A 3 34.09 -7.16 42.39
C TYR A 3 34.16 -7.09 40.86
N LEU A 4 35.16 -7.75 40.24
CA LEU A 4 35.34 -7.82 38.80
C LEU A 4 34.22 -8.62 38.10
N ARG A 5 33.67 -9.64 38.77
CA ARG A 5 32.53 -10.42 38.26
C ARG A 5 31.19 -9.67 38.42
N LEU A 6 31.09 -8.78 39.41
CA LEU A 6 29.91 -7.94 39.61
C LEU A 6 29.82 -6.80 38.57
N SER A 7 30.96 -6.23 38.16
CA SER A 7 31.01 -5.17 37.14
C SER A 7 30.64 -5.66 35.74
N ILE A 8 30.97 -6.91 35.39
CA ILE A 8 30.63 -7.49 34.08
C ILE A 8 29.13 -7.80 33.97
N ALA A 9 28.48 -8.17 35.08
CA ALA A 9 27.03 -8.36 35.11
C ALA A 9 26.25 -7.05 34.97
N LEU A 10 26.79 -5.93 35.48
CA LEU A 10 26.13 -4.62 35.40
C LEU A 10 26.26 -3.96 34.01
N CYS A 11 27.35 -4.21 33.29
CA CYS A 11 27.51 -3.74 31.90
C CYS A 11 26.61 -4.48 30.89
N MET A 12 26.17 -5.70 31.19
CA MET A 12 25.32 -6.48 30.28
C MET A 12 23.83 -6.06 30.30
N VAL A 13 23.40 -5.27 31.28
CA VAL A 13 22.00 -4.81 31.41
C VAL A 13 21.74 -3.47 30.70
N MET A 14 22.79 -2.68 30.40
CA MET A 14 22.61 -1.40 29.68
C MET A 14 22.55 -1.53 28.15
N PHE A 15 22.68 -2.74 27.60
CA PHE A 15 22.42 -3.00 26.18
C PHE A 15 20.97 -3.40 25.90
N ALA A 16 20.04 -3.03 26.80
CA ALA A 16 18.61 -3.10 26.55
C ALA A 16 18.24 -2.13 25.42
N LEU A 17 18.40 -2.63 24.19
CA LEU A 17 17.46 -2.47 23.09
C LEU A 17 16.76 -1.12 23.04
N SER A 18 17.43 -0.12 22.46
CA SER A 18 16.73 0.95 21.76
C SER A 18 16.06 0.35 20.51
N ALA A 19 15.01 -0.43 20.72
CA ALA A 19 14.08 -0.81 19.68
C ALA A 19 13.31 0.46 19.29
N LYS A 20 13.79 1.19 18.28
CA LYS A 20 12.99 2.21 17.62
C LYS A 20 11.82 1.49 16.94
N ALA A 21 10.71 1.33 17.67
CA ALA A 21 9.43 0.96 17.09
C ALA A 21 8.97 2.14 16.23
N GLN A 22 9.46 2.21 15.00
CA GLN A 22 8.99 3.17 14.03
C GLN A 22 7.53 2.82 13.73
N THR A 23 6.60 3.60 14.28
CA THR A 23 5.18 3.40 14.03
C THR A 23 4.90 3.72 12.58
N THR A 24 4.36 2.76 11.83
CA THR A 24 3.90 2.98 10.46
C THR A 24 2.88 4.11 10.44
N ASN A 25 3.18 5.17 9.69
CA ASN A 25 2.29 6.33 9.56
C ASN A 25 1.25 6.08 8.45
N TYR A 26 0.18 5.35 8.78
CA TYR A 26 -0.86 4.98 7.83
C TYR A 26 -1.62 6.17 7.23
N HIS A 27 -1.57 7.35 7.87
CA HIS A 27 -2.11 8.57 7.27
C HIS A 27 -1.39 8.88 5.95
N VAL A 28 -0.05 8.81 5.94
CA VAL A 28 0.77 9.03 4.74
C VAL A 28 0.46 7.98 3.67
N TYR A 29 0.32 6.70 4.04
CA TYR A 29 -0.08 5.64 3.09
C TYR A 29 -1.42 5.96 2.42
N SER A 30 -2.42 6.41 3.19
CA SER A 30 -3.73 6.79 2.64
C SER A 30 -3.62 7.96 1.65
N LEU A 31 -2.77 8.94 1.92
CA LEU A 31 -2.53 10.08 1.01
C LEU A 31 -1.89 9.61 -0.30
N PHE A 32 -0.96 8.65 -0.26
CA PHE A 32 -0.44 8.04 -1.48
C PHE A 32 -1.52 7.32 -2.28
N VAL A 33 -2.40 6.54 -1.63
CA VAL A 33 -3.52 5.87 -2.31
C VAL A 33 -4.45 6.89 -3.00
N ILE A 34 -4.80 7.98 -2.33
CA ILE A 34 -5.62 9.06 -2.91
C ILE A 34 -4.89 9.79 -4.04
N ASN A 35 -3.58 10.02 -3.91
CA ASN A 35 -2.78 10.61 -4.99
C ASN A 35 -2.72 9.69 -6.20
N ILE A 36 -2.52 8.38 -5.99
CA ILE A 36 -2.57 7.38 -7.07
C ILE A 36 -3.93 7.43 -7.77
N ALA A 37 -5.03 7.46 -7.01
CA ALA A 37 -6.37 7.63 -7.56
C ALA A 37 -6.50 8.91 -8.42
N LYS A 38 -6.03 10.05 -7.89
CA LYS A 38 -6.08 11.35 -8.55
C LYS A 38 -5.25 11.41 -9.82
N TYR A 39 -4.13 10.70 -9.89
CA TYR A 39 -3.20 10.73 -11.02
C TYR A 39 -3.32 9.52 -11.94
N SER A 40 -4.38 8.74 -11.80
CA SER A 40 -4.70 7.60 -12.66
C SER A 40 -6.02 7.83 -13.39
N SER A 41 -6.14 7.26 -14.58
CA SER A 41 -7.39 7.23 -15.35
C SER A 41 -7.75 5.82 -15.78
N TRP A 42 -9.03 5.49 -15.59
CA TRP A 42 -9.64 4.21 -15.94
C TRP A 42 -10.39 4.33 -17.27
N PRO A 43 -10.58 3.23 -18.00
CA PRO A 43 -11.28 3.24 -19.29
C PRO A 43 -12.76 3.62 -19.17
N VAL A 44 -13.39 3.35 -18.03
CA VAL A 44 -14.78 3.70 -17.71
C VAL A 44 -14.80 4.38 -16.35
N GLN A 45 -15.54 5.48 -16.24
CA GLN A 45 -15.83 6.15 -14.98
C GLN A 45 -17.34 6.29 -14.83
N ASN A 46 -17.88 5.91 -13.67
CA ASN A 46 -19.31 5.91 -13.37
C ASN A 46 -19.69 6.94 -12.30
N GLY A 47 -18.82 7.93 -12.05
CA GLY A 47 -19.03 8.92 -11.00
C GLY A 47 -18.68 8.44 -9.58
N GLU A 48 -18.18 7.20 -9.44
CA GLU A 48 -17.67 6.68 -8.17
C GLU A 48 -16.21 6.24 -8.28
N MET A 49 -15.46 6.42 -7.20
CA MET A 49 -14.10 5.91 -7.04
C MET A 49 -14.07 4.92 -5.89
N GLN A 50 -14.24 3.64 -6.22
CA GLN A 50 -14.27 2.56 -5.22
C GLN A 50 -12.86 2.12 -4.83
N ILE A 51 -12.56 2.19 -3.53
CA ILE A 51 -11.30 1.78 -2.92
C ILE A 51 -11.60 0.70 -1.89
N THR A 52 -11.09 -0.51 -2.09
CA THR A 52 -11.28 -1.63 -1.18
C THR A 52 -9.97 -2.00 -0.51
N VAL A 53 -10.00 -2.19 0.81
CA VAL A 53 -8.87 -2.72 1.59
C VAL A 53 -9.08 -4.21 1.82
N LEU A 54 -8.13 -5.04 1.37
CA LEU A 54 -8.06 -6.47 1.69
C LEU A 54 -7.23 -6.68 2.96
N GLY A 55 -7.90 -7.11 4.02
CA GLY A 55 -7.33 -7.40 5.33
C GLY A 55 -7.42 -6.25 6.34
N LYS A 56 -7.19 -6.60 7.61
CA LYS A 56 -7.20 -5.66 8.74
C LYS A 56 -5.92 -4.83 8.75
N SER A 57 -6.07 -3.52 8.57
CA SER A 57 -4.97 -2.54 8.65
C SER A 57 -5.53 -1.18 9.08
N LYS A 58 -4.74 -0.40 9.81
CA LYS A 58 -5.09 0.97 10.22
C LYS A 58 -5.27 1.91 9.03
N ILE A 59 -4.77 1.56 7.84
CA ILE A 59 -5.03 2.34 6.63
C ILE A 59 -6.51 2.45 6.31
N PHE A 60 -7.32 1.45 6.67
CA PHE A 60 -8.76 1.50 6.42
C PHE A 60 -9.41 2.69 7.13
N GLU A 61 -9.06 2.93 8.40
CA GLU A 61 -9.55 4.07 9.16
C GLU A 61 -9.12 5.42 8.53
N GLU A 62 -7.90 5.50 8.01
CA GLU A 62 -7.39 6.71 7.34
C GLU A 62 -8.03 6.94 5.96
N LEU A 63 -8.28 5.88 5.19
CA LEU A 63 -9.00 5.95 3.93
C LEU A 63 -10.47 6.28 4.14
N LEU A 64 -11.10 5.77 5.19
CA LEU A 64 -12.50 6.06 5.51
C LEU A 64 -12.75 7.55 5.74
N LYS A 65 -11.75 8.30 6.28
CA LYS A 65 -11.79 9.78 6.38
C LYS A 65 -11.84 10.49 5.02
N GLN A 66 -11.54 9.78 3.93
CA GLN A 66 -11.60 10.28 2.55
C GLN A 66 -12.91 9.91 1.84
N ASN A 67 -13.75 9.08 2.47
CA ASN A 67 -15.03 8.67 1.92
C ASN A 67 -15.94 9.88 1.66
N GLY A 68 -16.62 9.91 0.51
CA GLY A 68 -17.46 11.02 0.08
C GLY A 68 -16.71 12.19 -0.57
N LYS A 69 -15.37 12.24 -0.51
CA LYS A 69 -14.60 13.26 -1.21
C LYS A 69 -14.65 13.05 -2.72
N ILE A 70 -14.58 14.14 -3.48
CA ILE A 70 -14.54 14.09 -4.93
C ILE A 70 -13.08 14.04 -5.40
N VAL A 71 -12.75 13.04 -6.20
CA VAL A 71 -11.47 12.89 -6.91
C VAL A 71 -11.77 12.72 -8.39
N ASN A 72 -11.27 13.63 -9.23
CA ASN A 72 -11.50 13.63 -10.68
C ASN A 72 -12.98 13.50 -11.08
N GLY A 73 -13.87 14.21 -10.38
CA GLY A 73 -15.31 14.16 -10.64
C GLY A 73 -16.02 12.90 -10.13
N SER A 74 -15.31 11.98 -9.47
CA SER A 74 -15.87 10.76 -8.90
C SER A 74 -15.89 10.80 -7.37
N ILE A 75 -16.98 10.35 -6.76
CA ILE A 75 -17.13 10.28 -5.30
C ILE A 75 -16.38 9.06 -4.76
N VAL A 76 -15.45 9.27 -3.84
CA VAL A 76 -14.69 8.21 -3.18
C VAL A 76 -15.61 7.37 -2.30
N LYS A 77 -15.57 6.04 -2.50
CA LYS A 77 -16.28 5.04 -1.70
C LYS A 77 -15.26 4.04 -1.16
N VAL A 78 -15.20 3.89 0.16
CA VAL A 78 -14.20 3.04 0.82
C VAL A 78 -14.87 1.83 1.47
N SER A 79 -14.34 0.64 1.21
CA SER A 79 -14.78 -0.61 1.83
C SER A 79 -13.60 -1.45 2.32
N GLN A 80 -13.87 -2.44 3.16
CA GLN A 80 -12.88 -3.41 3.64
C GLN A 80 -13.46 -4.82 3.55
N VAL A 81 -12.62 -5.76 3.15
CA VAL A 81 -12.95 -7.19 3.08
C VAL A 81 -11.80 -8.01 3.64
N ASP A 82 -12.08 -9.17 4.22
CA ASP A 82 -11.04 -10.03 4.80
C ASP A 82 -10.61 -11.18 3.88
N ASN A 83 -11.36 -11.44 2.81
CA ASN A 83 -11.16 -12.57 1.90
C ASN A 83 -11.24 -12.14 0.43
N VAL A 84 -10.46 -12.81 -0.42
CA VAL A 84 -10.38 -12.52 -1.87
C VAL A 84 -11.74 -12.71 -2.55
N THR A 85 -12.52 -13.71 -2.14
CA THR A 85 -13.83 -14.02 -2.70
C THR A 85 -14.91 -12.97 -2.42
N ALA A 86 -14.67 -12.06 -1.47
CA ALA A 86 -15.57 -10.96 -1.13
C ALA A 86 -15.20 -9.66 -1.85
N ILE A 87 -14.14 -9.66 -2.67
CA ILE A 87 -13.76 -8.51 -3.48
C ILE A 87 -14.75 -8.42 -4.64
N ASP A 88 -15.46 -7.29 -4.73
CA ASP A 88 -16.30 -6.96 -5.88
C ASP A 88 -15.41 -6.48 -7.05
N LEU A 89 -15.68 -5.30 -7.62
CA LEU A 89 -14.90 -4.71 -8.70
C LEU A 89 -14.49 -3.27 -8.34
N PRO A 90 -13.58 -3.09 -7.36
CA PRO A 90 -13.12 -1.76 -7.00
C PRO A 90 -12.23 -1.17 -8.09
N HIS A 91 -12.06 0.15 -8.09
CA HIS A 91 -11.07 0.79 -8.96
C HIS A 91 -9.65 0.62 -8.40
N ILE A 92 -9.54 0.67 -7.07
CA ILE A 92 -8.30 0.42 -6.33
C ILE A 92 -8.55 -0.68 -5.31
N LEU A 93 -7.73 -1.72 -5.36
CA LEU A 93 -7.60 -2.70 -4.30
C LEU A 93 -6.28 -2.48 -3.56
N TYR A 94 -6.35 -2.18 -2.27
CA TYR A 94 -5.19 -2.13 -1.39
C TYR A 94 -5.06 -3.46 -0.63
N ILE A 95 -3.91 -4.12 -0.73
CA ILE A 95 -3.60 -5.35 0.01
C ILE A 95 -2.74 -4.99 1.22
N ALA A 96 -3.31 -5.16 2.42
CA ALA A 96 -2.58 -4.95 3.67
C ALA A 96 -1.41 -5.91 3.81
N ASP A 97 -0.38 -5.54 4.59
CA ASP A 97 0.84 -6.35 4.71
C ASP A 97 0.54 -7.79 5.16
N GLY A 98 -0.36 -7.95 6.13
CA GLY A 98 -0.81 -9.25 6.63
C GLY A 98 -1.57 -10.12 5.61
N LYS A 99 -1.95 -9.58 4.45
CA LYS A 99 -2.60 -10.28 3.34
C LYS A 99 -1.77 -10.31 2.06
N SER A 100 -0.51 -9.89 2.11
CA SER A 100 0.44 -9.93 0.98
C SER A 100 0.54 -11.28 0.26
N GLY A 101 0.38 -12.40 0.97
CA GLY A 101 0.36 -13.75 0.40
C GLY A 101 -0.84 -14.03 -0.52
N ALA A 102 -1.88 -13.21 -0.49
CA ALA A 102 -3.08 -13.36 -1.31
C ALA A 102 -2.93 -12.74 -2.71
N LEU A 103 -1.78 -12.09 -3.03
CA LEU A 103 -1.59 -11.38 -4.29
C LEU A 103 -1.86 -12.28 -5.51
N ASP A 104 -1.34 -13.50 -5.55
CA ASP A 104 -1.50 -14.40 -6.70
C ASP A 104 -2.98 -14.75 -6.95
N ASP A 105 -3.75 -14.94 -5.88
CA ASP A 105 -5.19 -15.23 -5.97
C ASP A 105 -5.98 -14.00 -6.38
N VAL A 106 -5.60 -12.82 -5.88
CA VAL A 106 -6.18 -11.53 -6.29
C VAL A 106 -5.93 -11.29 -7.79
N LEU A 107 -4.70 -11.53 -8.27
CA LEU A 107 -4.35 -11.33 -9.68
C LEU A 107 -5.16 -12.23 -10.60
N LYS A 108 -5.38 -13.49 -10.21
CA LYS A 108 -6.26 -14.42 -10.92
C LYS A 108 -7.71 -13.94 -10.90
N SER A 109 -8.22 -13.56 -9.72
CA SER A 109 -9.62 -13.14 -9.55
C SER A 109 -9.96 -11.86 -10.32
N LEU A 110 -9.00 -10.94 -10.45
CA LEU A 110 -9.15 -9.65 -11.13
C LEU A 110 -8.48 -9.60 -12.51
N GLN A 111 -8.23 -10.76 -13.12
CA GLN A 111 -7.58 -10.84 -14.42
C GLN A 111 -8.39 -10.10 -15.49
N GLY A 112 -7.73 -9.24 -16.27
CA GLY A 112 -8.36 -8.45 -17.34
C GLY A 112 -9.30 -7.34 -16.85
N LYS A 113 -9.39 -7.12 -15.53
CA LYS A 113 -10.19 -6.03 -14.95
C LYS A 113 -9.34 -4.77 -14.75
N PRO A 114 -9.91 -3.57 -15.00
CA PRO A 114 -9.21 -2.31 -14.81
C PRO A 114 -9.17 -1.94 -13.32
N VAL A 115 -8.43 -2.71 -12.52
CA VAL A 115 -8.24 -2.49 -11.08
C VAL A 115 -6.76 -2.21 -10.80
N ILE A 116 -6.44 -1.10 -10.15
CA ILE A 116 -5.10 -0.89 -9.61
C ILE A 116 -4.96 -1.72 -8.33
N ILE A 117 -3.98 -2.61 -8.31
CA ILE A 117 -3.61 -3.36 -7.12
C ILE A 117 -2.41 -2.67 -6.45
N ILE A 118 -2.58 -2.25 -5.21
CA ILE A 118 -1.55 -1.62 -4.39
C ILE A 118 -1.22 -2.55 -3.23
N CYS A 119 0.05 -2.88 -3.05
CA CYS A 119 0.52 -3.72 -1.96
C CYS A 119 1.25 -2.90 -0.89
N GLU A 120 0.89 -3.10 0.38
CA GLU A 120 1.65 -2.54 1.51
C GLU A 120 3.08 -3.09 1.57
N ARG A 121 3.22 -4.39 1.33
CA ARG A 121 4.52 -5.07 1.35
C ARG A 121 5.37 -4.69 0.15
N GLU A 122 6.62 -4.34 0.42
CA GLU A 122 7.64 -4.02 -0.57
C GLU A 122 7.86 -5.12 -1.61
N GLY A 123 8.23 -4.70 -2.83
CA GLY A 123 8.70 -5.58 -3.90
C GLY A 123 7.59 -6.33 -4.63
N LEU A 124 6.35 -6.26 -4.17
CA LEU A 124 5.22 -6.96 -4.79
C LEU A 124 4.82 -6.38 -6.15
N PHE A 125 5.27 -5.18 -6.52
CA PHE A 125 5.13 -4.68 -7.88
C PHE A 125 5.81 -5.61 -8.92
N LYS A 126 6.94 -6.24 -8.55
CA LYS A 126 7.65 -7.22 -9.38
C LYS A 126 6.86 -8.53 -9.57
N LYS A 127 5.84 -8.75 -8.74
CA LYS A 127 4.95 -9.93 -8.80
C LYS A 127 3.60 -9.61 -9.44
N GLY A 128 3.44 -8.43 -10.05
CA GLY A 128 2.22 -8.06 -10.76
C GLY A 128 1.26 -7.16 -9.98
N ALA A 129 1.64 -6.64 -8.80
CA ALA A 129 0.94 -5.48 -8.27
C ALA A 129 1.24 -4.25 -9.14
N GLY A 130 0.28 -3.33 -9.30
CA GLY A 130 0.53 -2.06 -9.99
C GLY A 130 1.47 -1.17 -9.18
N PHE A 131 1.37 -1.22 -7.85
CA PHE A 131 2.22 -0.49 -6.91
C PHE A 131 2.59 -1.35 -5.70
N SER A 132 3.77 -1.12 -5.13
CA SER A 132 4.09 -1.55 -3.76
C SER A 132 4.79 -0.44 -3.00
N PHE A 133 4.56 -0.34 -1.69
CA PHE A 133 5.24 0.63 -0.85
C PHE A 133 6.64 0.17 -0.45
N VAL A 134 7.53 1.13 -0.22
CA VAL A 134 8.88 0.91 0.29
C VAL A 134 9.22 1.99 1.32
N VAL A 135 9.79 1.60 2.45
CA VAL A 135 10.25 2.54 3.47
C VAL A 135 11.77 2.67 3.35
N MET A 136 12.23 3.85 2.97
CA MET A 136 13.66 4.12 2.81
C MET A 136 14.38 4.16 4.16
N GLU A 137 15.71 4.02 4.16
CA GLU A 137 16.55 4.04 5.37
C GLU A 137 16.32 5.30 6.23
N ASN A 138 16.03 6.44 5.59
CA ASN A 138 15.72 7.70 6.26
C ASN A 138 14.27 7.81 6.77
N SER A 139 13.54 6.69 6.88
CA SER A 139 12.13 6.63 7.31
C SER A 139 11.12 7.25 6.35
N THR A 140 11.51 7.59 5.13
CA THR A 140 10.60 8.16 4.11
C THR A 140 9.84 7.06 3.41
N LEU A 141 8.52 7.17 3.35
CA LEU A 141 7.68 6.30 2.53
C LEU A 141 7.78 6.69 1.05
N ARG A 142 8.07 5.72 0.20
CA ARG A 142 7.98 5.83 -1.27
C ARG A 142 7.17 4.67 -1.81
N PHE A 143 7.01 4.63 -3.14
CA PHE A 143 6.35 3.54 -3.85
C PHE A 143 7.18 3.13 -5.06
N ASP A 144 7.07 1.87 -5.42
CA ASP A 144 7.50 1.33 -6.70
C ASP A 144 6.27 1.13 -7.60
N ILE A 145 6.47 1.18 -8.91
CA ILE A 145 5.42 1.10 -9.92
C ILE A 145 5.71 0.03 -10.96
N ASN A 146 4.67 -0.68 -11.39
CA ASN A 146 4.71 -1.60 -12.54
C ASN A 146 3.83 -1.04 -13.65
N ASN A 147 4.41 -0.20 -14.52
CA ASN A 147 3.68 0.40 -15.64
C ASN A 147 3.23 -0.68 -16.63
N THR A 148 4.05 -1.73 -16.83
CA THR A 148 3.70 -2.87 -17.67
C THR A 148 2.37 -3.53 -17.23
N GLU A 149 2.14 -3.69 -15.94
CA GLU A 149 0.88 -4.23 -15.42
C GLU A 149 -0.29 -3.24 -15.53
N LEU A 150 -0.04 -1.96 -15.24
CA LEU A 150 -1.07 -0.92 -15.34
C LEU A 150 -1.56 -0.77 -16.79
N ASP A 151 -0.64 -0.80 -17.76
CA ASP A 151 -0.94 -0.76 -19.19
C ASP A 151 -1.76 -1.99 -19.64
N LYS A 152 -1.39 -3.20 -19.18
CA LYS A 152 -2.17 -4.44 -19.43
C LYS A 152 -3.62 -4.33 -18.93
N ARG A 153 -3.85 -3.56 -17.87
CA ARG A 153 -5.17 -3.30 -17.28
C ARG A 153 -5.87 -2.08 -17.88
N GLN A 154 -5.28 -1.46 -18.90
CA GLN A 154 -5.78 -0.25 -19.57
C GLN A 154 -5.89 0.97 -18.64
N ILE A 155 -5.08 1.01 -17.58
CA ILE A 155 -5.06 2.10 -16.60
C ILE A 155 -3.87 3.00 -16.93
N LYS A 156 -4.14 4.27 -17.21
CA LYS A 156 -3.09 5.24 -17.50
C LYS A 156 -2.71 5.98 -16.23
N VAL A 157 -1.42 6.02 -15.93
CA VAL A 157 -0.87 6.83 -14.84
C VAL A 157 -0.16 8.05 -15.41
N SER A 158 -0.36 9.21 -14.79
CA SER A 158 0.30 10.43 -15.22
C SER A 158 1.82 10.31 -15.11
N LYS A 159 2.54 10.83 -16.10
CA LYS A 159 4.02 10.83 -16.10
C LYS A 159 4.60 11.48 -14.84
N ASN A 160 3.94 12.51 -14.31
CA ASN A 160 4.37 13.18 -13.09
C ASN A 160 4.34 12.26 -11.87
N LEU A 161 3.31 11.40 -11.74
CA LEU A 161 3.26 10.43 -10.66
C LEU A 161 4.33 9.34 -10.87
N SER A 162 4.47 8.81 -12.09
CA SER A 162 5.50 7.80 -12.39
C SER A 162 6.91 8.31 -12.11
N ALA A 163 7.19 9.61 -12.32
CA ALA A 163 8.47 10.22 -12.03
C ALA A 163 8.81 10.35 -10.53
N LEU A 164 7.83 10.18 -9.63
CA LEU A 164 8.03 10.17 -8.18
C LEU A 164 8.33 8.77 -7.63
N ALA A 165 8.21 7.73 -8.46
CA ALA A 165 8.46 6.35 -8.07
C ALA A 165 9.92 6.16 -7.64
N ASN A 166 10.13 5.29 -6.64
CA ASN A 166 11.46 4.84 -6.24
C ASN A 166 12.06 3.91 -7.31
N GLN A 167 11.29 2.90 -7.74
CA GLN A 167 11.63 2.01 -8.84
C GLN A 167 10.44 1.86 -9.80
N SER A 168 10.73 1.63 -11.08
CA SER A 168 9.71 1.32 -12.11
C SER A 168 10.10 0.12 -12.96
N ILE A 169 9.09 -0.64 -13.40
CA ILE A 169 9.15 -1.69 -14.44
C ILE A 169 7.95 -1.60 -15.39
#